data_AF-A0A969UA08-F1
#
_entry.id   AF-A0A969UA08-F1
#
_cell.length_a   1.000
_cell.length_b   1.000
_cell.length_c   1.000
_cell.angle_alpha   90.00
_cell.angle_beta   90.00
_cell.angle_gamma   90.00
#
_symmetry.space_group_name_H-M   'P 1'
#
loop_
_entity.id
_entity.type
_entity.pdbx_description
1 polymer ?
#
loop_
_entity_poly.entity_id
_entity_poly.type
_entity_poly.pdbx_seq_one_letter_code
_entity_poly.pdbx_strand_id
1 'polypeptide(L)'
;MPDGNLQYLGRLDHQVKLRGFRIELGEIEAALEQHPQVKQAIAHLGTSPTGHPQLIACIVPRSPIPALSLRAHLQTQLPTT
;
A
#
# COMPACT_ATOMS: atom_id res chain seq x y z
N MET A 1 -32.11 5.15 7.63
CA MET A 1 -31.25 4.91 8.80
C MET A 1 -29.93 4.41 8.25
N PRO A 2 -28.77 4.98 8.60
CA PRO A 2 -27.48 4.48 8.10
C PRO A 2 -27.19 3.12 8.75
N ASP A 3 -26.69 2.15 7.97
CA ASP A 3 -26.73 0.70 8.23
C ASP A 3 -25.89 0.18 9.42
N GLY A 4 -25.55 1.02 10.40
CA GLY A 4 -24.85 0.61 11.64
C GLY A 4 -23.45 0.01 11.42
N ASN A 5 -22.95 0.01 10.17
CA ASN A 5 -21.67 -0.56 9.82
C ASN A 5 -20.53 0.33 10.31
N LEU A 6 -19.64 -0.26 11.10
CA LEU A 6 -18.38 0.33 11.52
C LEU A 6 -17.38 0.18 10.38
N GLN A 7 -17.09 1.27 9.68
CA GLN A 7 -16.06 1.29 8.66
C GLN A 7 -14.71 1.59 9.33
N TYR A 8 -13.80 0.62 9.30
CA TYR A 8 -12.44 0.83 9.78
C TYR A 8 -11.70 1.74 8.80
N LEU A 9 -11.50 3.02 9.18
CA LEU A 9 -10.84 4.04 8.36
C LEU A 9 -9.30 4.02 8.48
N GLY A 10 -8.72 2.95 9.07
CA GLY A 10 -7.30 2.89 9.40
C GLY A 10 -6.96 3.65 10.69
N ARG A 11 -5.67 3.74 11.01
CA ARG A 11 -5.19 4.53 12.16
C ARG A 11 -4.76 5.93 11.70
N LEU A 12 -5.01 6.95 12.53
CA LEU A 12 -4.68 8.35 12.24
C LEU A 12 -3.17 8.61 12.03
N ASP A 13 -2.31 7.70 12.50
CA ASP A 13 -0.85 7.76 12.44
C ASP A 13 -0.22 7.06 11.22
N HIS A 14 -1.01 6.49 10.30
CA HIS A 14 -0.51 5.75 9.13
C HIS A 14 -0.44 6.57 7.82
N GLN A 15 -0.49 7.89 7.94
CA GLN A 15 -0.39 8.80 6.80
C GLN A 15 1.00 9.39 6.70
N VAL A 16 1.56 9.38 5.48
CA VAL A 16 2.89 9.90 5.21
C VAL A 16 2.86 11.02 4.19
N LYS A 17 3.78 11.97 4.33
CA LYS A 17 4.04 12.98 3.31
C LYS A 17 5.21 12.53 2.45
N LEU A 18 4.97 12.38 1.16
CA LEU A 18 6.02 12.04 0.19
C LEU A 18 5.85 12.91 -1.05
N ARG A 19 6.88 13.70 -1.39
CA ARG A 19 6.91 14.53 -2.60
C ARG A 19 5.69 15.46 -2.76
N GLY A 20 5.17 15.99 -1.65
CA GLY A 20 4.00 16.88 -1.63
C GLY A 20 2.64 16.15 -1.58
N PHE A 21 2.63 14.83 -1.67
CA PHE A 21 1.42 14.01 -1.56
C PHE A 21 1.20 13.53 -0.13
N ARG A 22 -0.05 13.55 0.30
CA ARG A 22 -0.50 12.85 1.52
C ARG A 22 -0.92 11.45 1.08
N ILE A 23 -0.22 10.44 1.57
CA ILE A 23 -0.42 9.04 1.18
C ILE A 23 -0.94 8.27 2.39
N GLU A 24 -2.06 7.57 2.18
CA GLU A 24 -2.62 6.62 3.13
C GLU A 24 -1.88 5.28 2.95
N LEU A 25 -1.00 4.90 3.88
CA LEU A 25 -0.26 3.64 3.76
C LEU A 25 -1.20 2.42 3.73
N GLY A 26 -2.31 2.49 4.48
CA GLY A 26 -3.33 1.44 4.51
C GLY A 26 -4.02 1.21 3.16
N GLU A 27 -4.11 2.23 2.29
CA GLU A 27 -4.66 2.05 0.94
C GLU A 27 -3.70 1.24 0.06
N ILE A 28 -2.39 1.48 0.19
CA ILE A 28 -1.35 0.71 -0.50
C ILE A 28 -1.36 -0.75 -0.03
N GLU A 29 -1.45 -0.97 1.28
CA GLU A 29 -1.54 -2.30 1.90
C GLU A 29 -2.78 -3.05 1.39
N ALA A 30 -3.96 -2.43 1.47
CA ALA A 30 -5.20 -3.01 1.00
C ALA A 30 -5.15 -3.33 -0.51
N ALA A 31 -4.59 -2.45 -1.33
CA ALA A 31 -4.43 -2.69 -2.77
C ALA A 31 -3.49 -3.88 -3.05
N LEU A 32 -2.40 -4.02 -2.30
CA LEU A 32 -1.51 -5.18 -2.38
C LEU A 32 -2.21 -6.47 -1.96
N GLU A 33 -2.98 -6.45 -0.87
CA GLU A 33 -3.68 -7.63 -0.33
C GLU A 33 -4.85 -8.10 -1.22
N GLN A 34 -5.36 -7.24 -2.11
CA GLN A 34 -6.30 -7.64 -3.15
C GLN A 34 -5.68 -8.49 -4.25
N HIS A 35 -4.35 -8.51 -4.39
CA HIS A 35 -3.68 -9.39 -5.35
C HIS A 35 -3.80 -10.86 -4.89
N PRO A 36 -4.30 -11.80 -5.71
CA PRO A 36 -4.62 -13.17 -5.25
C PRO A 36 -3.46 -13.95 -4.62
N GLN A 37 -2.24 -13.63 -5.03
CA GLN A 37 -1.03 -14.28 -4.51
C GLN A 37 -0.45 -13.62 -3.25
N VAL A 38 -0.95 -12.46 -2.83
CA VAL A 38 -0.49 -11.80 -1.60
C VAL A 38 -1.32 -12.31 -0.42
N LYS A 39 -0.65 -12.70 0.67
CA LYS A 39 -1.32 -13.11 1.92
C LYS A 39 -1.50 -11.94 2.86
N GLN A 40 -0.46 -11.13 3.01
CA GLN A 40 -0.40 -9.95 3.86
C GLN A 40 0.57 -8.94 3.24
N ALA A 41 0.33 -7.65 3.46
CA ALA A 41 1.23 -6.58 3.07
C ALA A 41 1.36 -5.53 4.19
N ILE A 42 2.54 -4.93 4.30
CA ILE A 42 2.76 -3.71 5.08
C ILE A 42 3.45 -2.67 4.21
N ALA A 43 3.06 -1.41 4.34
CA ALA A 43 3.67 -0.28 3.66
C ALA A 43 4.27 0.69 4.67
N HIS A 44 5.42 1.26 4.33
CA HIS A 44 6.13 2.20 5.20
C HIS A 44 6.96 3.18 4.37
N LEU A 45 7.15 4.40 4.91
CA LEU A 45 8.04 5.40 4.34
C LEU A 45 9.49 5.13 4.75
N GLY A 46 10.26 4.51 3.86
CA GLY A 46 11.69 4.30 4.02
C GLY A 46 12.54 5.38 3.36
N THR A 47 13.84 5.13 3.36
CA THR A 47 14.85 5.94 2.67
C THR A 47 15.58 5.08 1.65
N SER A 48 15.73 5.58 0.43
CA SER A 48 16.51 4.91 -0.62
C SER A 48 18.00 4.89 -0.26
N PRO A 49 18.83 4.07 -0.93
CA PRO A 49 20.29 4.12 -0.78
C PRO A 49 20.90 5.49 -1.08
N THR A 50 20.21 6.31 -1.87
CA THR A 50 20.61 7.69 -2.21
C THR A 50 20.11 8.74 -1.21
N GLY A 51 19.44 8.34 -0.12
CA GLY A 51 18.98 9.26 0.93
C GLY A 51 17.61 9.89 0.67
N HIS A 52 16.91 9.51 -0.40
CA HIS A 52 15.61 10.08 -0.73
C HIS A 52 14.46 9.29 -0.08
N PRO A 53 13.39 9.96 0.38
CA PRO A 53 12.23 9.28 0.92
C PRO A 53 11.55 8.42 -0.16
N GLN A 54 11.19 7.19 0.18
CA GLN A 54 10.60 6.20 -0.73
C GLN A 54 9.58 5.33 0.00
N LEU A 55 8.48 5.00 -0.67
CA LEU A 55 7.57 3.96 -0.18
C LEU A 55 8.17 2.58 -0.38
N ILE A 56 8.20 1.81 0.70
CA ILE A 56 8.63 0.42 0.71
C ILE A 56 7.44 -0.42 1.15
N ALA A 57 7.18 -1.50 0.40
CA ALA A 57 6.19 -2.49 0.76
C ALA A 57 6.86 -3.84 1.00
N CYS A 58 6.53 -4.47 2.12
CA CYS A 58 6.92 -5.84 2.43
C CYS A 58 5.69 -6.72 2.32
N ILE A 59 5.83 -7.87 1.67
CA ILE A 59 4.71 -8.79 1.43
C ILE A 59 5.01 -10.20 1.95
N VAL A 60 3.96 -10.90 2.35
CA VAL A 60 3.98 -12.34 2.56
C VAL A 60 3.33 -13.00 1.33
N PRO A 61 4.12 -13.59 0.42
CA PRO A 61 3.56 -14.24 -0.76
C PRO A 61 2.97 -15.62 -0.43
N ARG A 62 1.89 -16.01 -1.11
CA ARG A 62 1.33 -17.38 -1.09
C ARG A 62 2.10 -18.32 -2.02
N SER A 63 2.68 -17.78 -3.08
CA SER A 63 3.57 -18.44 -4.03
C SER A 63 4.50 -17.39 -4.64
N PRO A 64 5.63 -17.76 -5.27
CA PRO A 64 6.55 -16.78 -5.86
C PRO A 64 5.83 -15.81 -6.81
N ILE A 65 6.03 -14.51 -6.59
CA ILE A 65 5.41 -13.43 -7.38
C ILE A 65 6.51 -12.55 -7.97
N PRO A 66 6.52 -12.33 -9.29
CA PRO A 66 7.36 -11.32 -9.89
C PRO A 66 6.97 -9.92 -9.38
N ALA A 67 7.95 -9.11 -8.99
CA ALA A 67 7.69 -7.74 -8.53
C ALA A 67 6.95 -6.88 -9.59
N LEU A 68 7.18 -7.15 -10.88
CA LEU A 68 6.50 -6.46 -11.97
C LEU A 68 4.98 -6.70 -11.97
N SER A 69 4.54 -7.91 -11.63
CA SER A 69 3.11 -8.25 -11.55
C SER A 69 2.41 -7.46 -10.45
N LEU A 70 3.06 -7.31 -9.29
CA LEU A 70 2.54 -6.47 -8.20
C LEU A 70 2.48 -5.00 -8.60
N ARG A 71 3.49 -4.51 -9.32
CA ARG A 71 3.50 -3.13 -9.80
C ARG A 71 2.38 -2.86 -10.81
N ALA A 72 2.16 -3.78 -11.76
CA ALA A 72 1.06 -3.68 -12.72
C ALA A 72 -0.31 -3.71 -12.01
N HIS A 73 -0.48 -4.57 -11.02
CA HIS A 73 -1.69 -4.63 -10.19
C HIS A 73 -1.95 -3.31 -9.44
N LEU A 74 -0.92 -2.73 -8.83
CA LEU A 74 -1.07 -1.45 -8.13
C LEU A 74 -1.42 -0.29 -9.07
N GLN A 75 -0.93 -0.29 -10.32
CA GLN A 75 -1.23 0.74 -11.30
C GLN A 75 -2.69 0.75 -11.76
N THR A 76 -3.43 -0.36 -11.61
CA THR A 76 -4.87 -0.39 -11.94
C THR A 76 -5.75 0.09 -10.79
N GLN A 77 -5.23 0.13 -9.56
CA GLN A 77 -6.00 0.46 -8.36
C GLN A 77 -5.65 1.82 -7.77
N LEU A 78 -4.38 2.22 -7.88
CA LEU A 78 -3.88 3.45 -7.29
C LEU A 78 -3.70 4.53 -8.36
N PRO A 79 -3.81 5.81 -7.98
CA PRO A 79 -3.54 6.90 -8.90
C PRO A 79 -2.13 6.80 -9.49
N THR A 80 -2.03 6.56 -10.79
CA THR A 80 -0.82 6.86 -11.57
C THR A 80 -0.74 8.37 -11.69
N THR A 81 0.08 8.97 -10.85
CA THR A 81 0.44 10.40 -10.95
C THR A 81 0.95 10.74 -12.34
#